data_AF-A0A832Z689-F1
#
_entry.id   AF-A0A832Z689-F1
#
_cell.length_a   1.000
_cell.length_b   1.000
_cell.length_c   1.000
_cell.angle_alpha   90.00
_cell.angle_beta   90.00
_cell.angle_gamma   90.00
#
_symmetry.space_group_name_H-M   'P 1'
#
loop_
_entity.id
_entity.type
_entity.pdbx_description
1 polymer ?
#
loop_
_entity_poly.entity_id
_entity_poly.type
_entity_poly.pdbx_seq_one_letter_code
_entity_poly.pdbx_strand_id
1 'polypeptide(L)' 'VLYHAPGVRVQLRKSRGNKRIARIVDAPHLPEGETVFVITDYGIADPED' A
#
# COMPACT_ATOMS: atom_id res chain seq x y z
N VAL A 1 -7.35 -26.39 -4.14
CA VAL A 1 -7.18 -25.52 -2.95
C VAL A 1 -5.87 -24.78 -3.10
N LEU A 2 -5.85 -23.45 -2.97
CA LEU A 2 -4.60 -22.68 -2.89
C LEU A 2 -3.97 -22.96 -1.52
N TYR A 3 -2.88 -23.71 -1.48
CA TYR A 3 -2.09 -23.89 -0.26
C TYR A 3 -1.10 -22.71 -0.15
N HIS A 4 -1.03 -22.09 1.04
CA HIS A 4 -0.26 -20.88 1.40
C HIS A 4 -0.76 -19.56 0.78
N ALA A 5 -1.96 -19.12 1.17
CA ALA A 5 -2.39 -17.75 0.92
C ALA A 5 -1.61 -16.75 1.81
N PRO A 6 -1.21 -15.58 1.29
CA PRO A 6 -0.56 -14.54 2.09
C PRO A 6 -1.51 -14.02 3.17
N GLY A 7 -1.00 -13.88 4.41
CA GLY A 7 -1.82 -13.42 5.55
C GLY A 7 -2.18 -11.93 5.51
N VAL A 8 -1.47 -11.13 4.70
CA VAL A 8 -1.78 -9.72 4.43
C VAL A 8 -1.54 -9.42 2.95
N ARG A 9 -2.49 -8.75 2.30
CA ARG A 9 -2.35 -8.29 0.91
C ARG A 9 -2.61 -6.79 0.84
N VAL A 10 -1.71 -6.10 0.14
CA VAL A 10 -1.79 -4.67 -0.11
C VAL A 10 -1.85 -4.43 -1.61
N GLN A 11 -2.85 -3.67 -2.05
CA GLN A 11 -2.96 -3.21 -3.43
C GLN A 11 -2.27 -1.85 -3.54
N LEU A 12 -1.42 -1.70 -4.56
CA LEU A 12 -0.73 -0.45 -4.89
C LEU A 12 -1.37 0.19 -6.12
N ARG A 13 -1.70 1.48 -6.05
CA ARG A 13 -2.17 2.27 -7.19
C ARG A 13 -1.35 3.55 -7.37
N LYS A 14 -1.12 3.94 -8.63
CA LYS A 14 -0.52 5.23 -8.95
C LYS A 14 -1.57 6.34 -8.81
N SER A 15 -1.20 7.47 -8.21
CA SER A 15 -2.03 8.67 -8.11
C SER A 15 -1.48 9.78 -9.02
N ARG A 16 -1.96 11.02 -8.87
CA ARG A 16 -1.44 12.19 -9.59
C ARG A 16 0.00 12.49 -9.15
N GLY A 17 0.83 12.87 -10.11
CA GLY A 17 2.24 13.19 -9.87
C GLY A 17 3.02 11.98 -9.34
N ASN A 18 3.86 12.22 -8.33
CA ASN A 18 4.69 11.17 -7.74
C ASN A 18 3.99 10.40 -6.60
N LYS A 19 2.74 10.72 -6.26
CA LYS A 19 2.01 10.06 -5.18
C LYS A 19 1.60 8.62 -5.59
N ARG A 20 1.63 7.70 -4.63
CA ARG A 20 1.18 6.31 -4.70
C ARG A 20 0.24 6.06 -3.54
N ILE A 21 -0.66 5.11 -3.69
CA ILE A 21 -1.63 4.76 -2.65
C ILE A 21 -1.54 3.28 -2.40
N ALA A 22 -1.36 2.90 -1.14
CA ALA A 22 -1.38 1.53 -0.66
C ALA A 22 -2.69 1.29 0.09
N ARG A 23 -3.43 0.24 -0.26
CA ARG A 23 -4.68 -0.16 0.38
C ARG A 23 -4.58 -1.59 0.87
N ILE A 24 -4.97 -1.83 2.12
CA ILE A 24 -5.13 -3.19 2.65
C ILE A 24 -6.37 -3.79 1.97
N VAL A 25 -6.22 -4.91 1.26
CA VAL A 25 -7.33 -5.60 0.58
C VAL A 25 -7.66 -6.95 1.22
N ASP A 26 -6.77 -7.48 2.05
CA ASP A 26 -6.94 -8.73 2.77
C ASP A 26 -6.02 -8.71 4.00
N ALA A 27 -6.60 -8.72 5.20
CA ALA A 27 -5.86 -8.86 6.45
C ALA A 27 -6.83 -9.28 7.56
N PRO A 28 -6.61 -10.40 8.27
CA PRO A 28 -7.57 -10.91 9.25
C PRO A 28 -7.59 -10.12 10.57
N HIS A 29 -6.59 -9.28 10.83
CA HIS A 29 -6.40 -8.59 12.12
C HIS A 29 -6.12 -7.09 11.98
N LEU A 30 -6.17 -6.54 10.76
CA LEU A 30 -5.99 -5.11 10.51
C LEU A 30 -7.28 -4.53 9.95
N PRO A 31 -7.67 -3.31 10.35
CA PRO A 31 -8.81 -2.63 9.74
C PRO A 31 -8.52 -2.34 8.27
N GLU A 32 -9.58 -2.20 7.48
CA GLU A 32 -9.47 -1.64 6.14
C GLU A 32 -8.90 -0.23 6.22
N GLY A 33 -7.93 0.07 5.35
CA GLY A 33 -7.27 1.37 5.36
C GLY A 33 -6.48 1.61 4.07
N GLU A 34 -6.29 2.89 3.77
CA GLU A 34 -5.37 3.32 2.72
C GLU A 34 -4.44 4.43 3.22
N THR A 35 -3.24 4.47 2.66
CA THR A 35 -2.26 5.53 2.92
C THR A 35 -1.65 6.00 1.61
N VAL A 36 -1.21 7.27 1.58
CA VAL A 36 -0.52 7.89 0.46
C VAL A 36 0.97 7.93 0.77
N PHE A 37 1.81 7.56 -0.20
CA PHE A 37 3.26 7.64 -0.10
C PHE A 37 3.86 8.18 -1.41
N VAL A 38 5.14 8.55 -1.39
CA VAL A 38 5.90 8.93 -2.59
C VAL A 38 7.14 8.04 -2.74
N ILE A 39 7.69 8.00 -3.95
CA ILE A 39 8.95 7.28 -4.25
C ILE A 39 9.99 8.34 -4.63
N THR A 40 11.03 8.49 -3.81
CA THR A 40 12.15 9.40 -4.01
C THR A 40 13.39 8.64 -4.47
N ASP A 41 14.46 9.35 -4.82
CA ASP A 41 15.76 8.73 -5.12
C ASP A 41 16.36 7.98 -3.91
N TYR A 42 15.85 8.25 -2.70
CA TYR A 42 16.26 7.61 -1.44
C TYR A 42 15.31 6.51 -0.98
N GLY A 43 14.22 6.23 -1.71
CA GLY A 43 13.25 5.16 -1.39
C GLY A 43 11.82 5.67 -1.13
N ILE A 44 11.10 4.99 -0.24
CA ILE A 44 9.71 5.32 0.11
C ILE A 44 9.71 6.40 1.19
N ALA A 45 8.93 7.46 1.00
CA ALA A 45 8.77 8.54 1.97
C ALA A 45 7.30 8.96 2.09
N ASP A 46 7.02 9.68 3.17
CA ASP A 46 5.74 10.37 3.33
C ASP A 46 5.62 11.50 2.28
N PRO A 47 4.41 11.81 1.79
CA PRO A 47 4.20 12.94 0.91
C PRO A 47 4.54 14.24 1.67
N GLU A 48 5.15 15.21 0.98
CA GLU A 48 5.14 16.60 1.45
C GLU A 48 3.68 17.08 1.58
N ASP A 49 3.39 17.87 2.63
CA ASP A 49 2.06 18.42 2.94
C ASP A 49 1.49 19.25 1.77
#